data_AF-A0A2U1MBX2-F1
#
_entry.id   AF-A0A2U1MBX2-F1
#
_cell.length_a   1.000
_cell.length_b   1.000
_cell.length_c   1.000
_cell.angle_alpha   90.00
_cell.angle_beta   90.00
_cell.angle_gamma   90.00
#
_symmetry.space_group_name_H-M   'P 1'
#
loop_
_entity.id
_entity.type
_entity.pdbx_description
1 polymer ?
#
loop_
_entity_poly.entity_id
_entity_poly.type
_entity_poly.pdbx_seq_one_letter_code
_entity_poly.pdbx_strand_id
1 'polypeptide(L)'
;MVCFYAELGVTNYKIVTRFRPSIVAEAAWYATCATLHKRYICHETFKMQTRLHEKLVIQCAKIMMESHSLLKSNNRRTEIYHKYSSKTRGAVALYPPAKSLLPCHRWRI
;
A
#
# COMPACT_ATOMS: atom_id res chain seq x y z
N MET A 1 -5.34 -0.71 -8.69
CA MET A 1 -4.92 -0.46 -7.30
C MET A 1 -3.48 0.04 -7.19
N VAL A 2 -2.53 -0.39 -8.05
CA VAL A 2 -1.12 0.03 -7.97
C VAL A 2 -0.94 1.55 -8.01
N CYS A 3 -1.56 2.24 -8.98
CA CYS A 3 -1.49 3.71 -9.08
C CYS A 3 -2.04 4.43 -7.84
N PHE A 4 -3.08 3.86 -7.21
CA PHE A 4 -3.64 4.39 -5.96
C PHE A 4 -2.62 4.31 -4.82
N TYR A 5 -1.98 3.16 -4.63
CA TYR A 5 -0.95 3.00 -3.59
C TYR A 5 0.32 3.81 -3.90
N ALA A 6 0.67 3.99 -5.17
CA ALA A 6 1.78 4.84 -5.58
C ALA A 6 1.50 6.33 -5.24
N GLU A 7 0.33 6.87 -5.60
CA GLU A 7 -0.06 8.24 -5.23
C GLU A 7 -0.15 8.41 -3.71
N LEU A 8 -0.67 7.40 -3.00
CA LEU A 8 -0.69 7.39 -1.53
C LEU A 8 0.71 7.38 -0.93
N GLY A 9 1.66 6.68 -1.57
CA GLY A 9 3.06 6.64 -1.20
C GLY A 9 3.75 7.98 -1.37
N VAL A 10 3.57 8.62 -2.53
CA VAL A 10 4.18 9.93 -2.84
C VAL A 10 3.61 11.05 -1.96
N THR A 11 2.37 10.95 -1.53
CA THR A 11 1.78 11.91 -0.58
C THR A 11 2.14 11.64 0.88
N ASN A 12 2.77 10.51 1.19
CA ASN A 12 3.25 10.21 2.53
C ASN A 12 4.72 10.64 2.67
N TYR A 13 4.95 11.71 3.44
CA TYR A 13 6.28 12.24 3.73
C TYR A 13 7.28 11.17 4.23
N LYS A 14 6.82 10.21 5.05
CA LYS A 14 7.67 9.14 5.56
C LYS A 14 8.12 8.18 4.46
N ILE A 15 7.30 7.97 3.43
CA ILE A 15 7.62 7.07 2.33
C ILE A 15 8.62 7.77 1.39
N VAL A 16 8.33 9.00 0.99
CA VAL A 16 9.18 9.76 0.05
C VAL A 16 10.59 10.03 0.58
N THR A 17 10.73 10.30 1.88
CA THR A 17 12.04 10.58 2.48
C THR A 17 12.89 9.33 2.74
N ARG A 18 12.26 8.17 2.90
CA ARG A 18 12.93 6.94 3.35
C ARG A 18 13.18 5.92 2.23
N PHE A 19 12.38 5.93 1.18
CA PHE A 19 12.44 4.91 0.13
C PHE A 19 12.67 5.53 -1.25
N ARG A 20 13.44 4.82 -2.08
CA ARG A 20 13.64 5.19 -3.49
C ARG A 20 12.37 4.92 -4.30
N PRO A 21 12.13 5.65 -5.41
CA PRO A 21 10.94 5.47 -6.24
C PRO A 21 10.73 4.03 -6.73
N SER A 22 11.81 3.28 -7.00
CA SER A 22 11.73 1.86 -7.39
C SER A 22 11.08 0.99 -6.30
N ILE A 23 11.53 1.14 -5.05
CA ILE A 23 10.96 0.45 -3.88
C ILE A 23 9.49 0.82 -3.69
N VAL A 24 9.14 2.09 -3.90
CA VAL A 24 7.75 2.58 -3.76
C VAL A 24 6.85 1.93 -4.82
N ALA A 25 7.32 1.84 -6.07
CA ALA A 25 6.58 1.19 -7.15
C ALA A 25 6.33 -0.29 -6.85
N GLU A 26 7.36 -1.01 -6.42
CA GLU A 26 7.25 -2.43 -6.06
C GLU A 26 6.38 -2.64 -4.82
N ALA A 27 6.50 -1.78 -3.81
CA ALA A 27 5.65 -1.82 -2.63
C ALA A 27 4.18 -1.58 -2.96
N ALA A 28 3.87 -0.69 -3.92
CA ALA A 28 2.51 -0.45 -4.38
C ALA A 28 1.92 -1.67 -5.12
N TRP A 29 2.74 -2.39 -5.88
CA TRP A 29 2.34 -3.65 -6.49
C TRP A 29 2.16 -4.76 -5.45
N TYR A 30 3.09 -4.91 -4.51
CA TYR A 30 2.99 -5.86 -3.40
C TYR A 30 1.74 -5.61 -2.53
N ALA A 31 1.47 -4.36 -2.20
CA ALA A 31 0.26 -3.89 -1.53
C ALA A 31 -1.02 -4.31 -2.28
N THR A 32 -1.04 -4.13 -3.61
CA THR A 32 -2.16 -4.54 -4.46
C THR A 32 -2.38 -6.05 -4.41
N CYS A 33 -1.32 -6.83 -4.54
CA CYS A 33 -1.39 -8.29 -4.47
C CYS A 33 -1.91 -8.77 -3.10
N ALA A 34 -1.48 -8.12 -2.02
CA ALA A 34 -1.96 -8.41 -0.68
C ALA A 34 -3.44 -8.07 -0.51
N THR A 35 -3.93 -6.95 -1.07
CA THR A 35 -5.36 -6.59 -1.02
C THR A 35 -6.23 -7.54 -1.84
N LEU A 36 -5.74 -8.00 -2.99
CA LEU A 36 -6.45 -8.91 -3.89
C LEU A 36 -6.31 -10.39 -3.50
N HIS A 37 -5.71 -10.71 -2.35
CA HIS A 37 -5.42 -12.08 -1.90
C HIS A 37 -4.60 -12.93 -2.90
N LYS A 38 -3.90 -12.28 -3.85
CA LYS A 38 -3.04 -12.92 -4.86
C LYS A 38 -1.57 -12.97 -4.39
N ARG A 39 -1.36 -13.42 -3.15
CA ARG A 39 -0.04 -13.38 -2.48
C ARG A 39 0.99 -14.29 -3.15
N TYR A 40 0.57 -15.46 -3.64
CA TYR A 40 1.43 -16.43 -4.32
C TYR A 40 2.10 -15.82 -5.55
N ILE A 41 1.30 -15.17 -6.41
CA ILE A 41 1.75 -14.51 -7.65
C ILE A 41 2.80 -13.44 -7.33
N CYS A 42 2.59 -12.67 -6.26
CA CYS A 42 3.54 -11.63 -5.87
C CYS A 42 4.90 -12.17 -5.43
N HIS A 43 4.93 -13.33 -4.75
CA HIS A 43 6.15 -13.91 -4.20
C HIS A 43 7.05 -14.53 -5.28
N GLU A 44 6.45 -15.18 -6.28
CA GLU A 44 7.19 -15.80 -7.40
C GLU A 44 7.95 -14.76 -8.21
N THR A 45 7.25 -13.70 -8.64
CA THR A 45 7.87 -12.61 -9.41
C THR A 45 8.89 -11.78 -8.62
N PHE A 46 8.80 -11.74 -7.28
CA PHE A 46 9.75 -11.01 -6.43
C PHE A 46 11.02 -11.80 -6.08
N LYS A 47 10.99 -13.14 -6.22
CA LYS A 47 12.08 -14.05 -5.83
C LYS A 47 13.40 -13.80 -6.57
N MET A 48 13.38 -13.06 -7.68
CA MET A 48 14.56 -12.67 -8.44
C MET A 48 15.33 -11.48 -7.85
N GLN A 49 14.78 -10.75 -6.87
CA GLN A 49 15.44 -9.58 -6.30
C GLN A 49 16.04 -9.86 -4.91
N THR A 50 17.18 -9.25 -4.63
CA THR A 50 18.01 -9.41 -3.42
C THR A 50 17.18 -9.40 -2.11
N ARG A 51 17.43 -10.32 -1.17
CA ARG A 51 16.68 -10.45 0.11
C ARG A 51 16.58 -9.16 0.96
N LEU A 52 17.51 -8.22 0.81
CA LEU A 52 17.45 -6.91 1.47
C LEU A 52 16.34 -6.02 0.87
N HIS A 53 16.13 -6.13 -0.44
CA HIS A 53 15.09 -5.43 -1.20
C HIS A 53 13.69 -5.83 -0.72
N GLU A 54 13.49 -7.14 -0.49
CA GLU A 54 12.24 -7.70 0.01
C GLU A 54 11.82 -7.09 1.35
N LYS A 55 12.76 -6.92 2.29
CA LYS A 55 12.48 -6.32 3.60
C LYS A 55 12.02 -4.86 3.47
N LEU A 56 12.66 -4.08 2.61
CA LEU A 56 12.32 -2.67 2.37
C LEU A 56 10.97 -2.52 1.68
N VAL A 57 10.68 -3.36 0.68
CA VAL A 57 9.40 -3.39 -0.03
C VAL A 57 8.26 -3.74 0.93
N ILE A 58 8.42 -4.78 1.75
CA ILE A 58 7.43 -5.15 2.76
C ILE A 58 7.24 -4.00 3.76
N GLN A 59 8.30 -3.37 4.23
CA GLN A 59 8.21 -2.25 5.17
C GLN A 59 7.48 -1.05 4.57
N CYS A 60 7.78 -0.70 3.31
CA CYS A 60 7.10 0.38 2.60
C CYS A 60 5.61 0.05 2.40
N ALA A 61 5.28 -1.18 2.01
CA ALA A 61 3.90 -1.63 1.84
C ALA A 61 3.08 -1.58 3.14
N LYS A 62 3.69 -1.88 4.30
CA LYS A 62 3.03 -1.72 5.61
C LYS A 62 2.63 -0.27 5.87
N ILE A 63 3.54 0.67 5.63
CA ILE A 63 3.27 2.11 5.79
C ILE A 63 2.17 2.57 4.82
N MET A 64 2.13 2.02 3.59
CA MET A 64 1.04 2.28 2.65
C MET A 64 -0.31 1.75 3.14
N MET A 65 -0.36 0.55 3.75
CA MET A 65 -1.60 0.00 4.32
C MET A 65 -2.10 0.80 5.50
N GLU A 66 -1.22 1.21 6.41
CA GLU A 66 -1.56 2.13 7.50
C GLU A 66 -2.13 3.43 6.95
N SER A 67 -1.46 4.01 5.94
CA SER A 67 -1.94 5.21 5.26
C SER A 67 -3.33 5.01 4.67
N HIS A 68 -3.60 3.83 4.08
CA HIS A 68 -4.91 3.49 3.52
C HIS A 68 -5.97 3.37 4.63
N SER A 69 -5.66 2.73 5.76
CA SER A 69 -6.61 2.66 6.88
C SER A 69 -6.99 4.04 7.44
N LEU A 70 -6.05 4.99 7.40
CA LEU A 70 -6.25 6.37 7.87
C LEU A 70 -6.89 7.28 6.81
N LEU A 71 -7.10 6.82 5.57
CA LEU A 71 -7.73 7.63 4.51
C LEU A 71 -9.18 8.00 4.85
N LYS A 72 -9.92 7.10 5.51
CA LYS A 72 -11.32 7.35 5.89
C LYS A 72 -11.48 8.38 7.02
N SER A 73 -10.46 8.56 7.86
CA SER A 73 -10.54 9.42 9.05
C SER A 73 -9.83 10.76 8.89
N ASN A 74 -9.00 10.94 7.84
CA ASN A 74 -8.11 12.09 7.72
C ASN A 74 -8.48 13.00 6.54
N ASN A 75 -8.99 14.20 6.85
CA ASN A 75 -9.45 15.18 5.87
C ASN A 75 -8.39 15.62 4.83
N ARG A 76 -7.09 15.52 5.14
CA ARG A 76 -6.01 15.94 4.22
C ARG A 76 -5.76 14.99 3.05
N ARG A 77 -6.32 13.77 3.07
CA ARG A 77 -6.10 12.75 2.02
C ARG A 77 -7.40 12.34 1.31
N THR A 78 -8.45 13.13 1.51
CA THR A 78 -9.79 12.93 0.95
C THR A 78 -9.79 13.02 -0.58
N GLU A 79 -8.96 13.87 -1.18
CA GLU A 79 -8.92 14.00 -2.65
C GLU A 79 -8.51 12.71 -3.36
N ILE A 80 -7.47 12.03 -2.87
CA ILE A 80 -7.06 10.72 -3.41
C ILE A 80 -8.17 9.70 -3.21
N TYR A 81 -8.81 9.71 -2.03
CA TYR A 81 -9.93 8.83 -1.74
C TYR A 81 -11.11 9.08 -2.70
N HIS A 82 -11.51 10.32 -2.92
CA HIS A 82 -12.58 10.69 -3.86
C HIS A 82 -12.22 10.33 -5.30
N LYS A 83 -11.00 10.67 -5.73
CA LYS A 83 -10.47 10.33 -7.06
C LYS A 83 -10.60 8.84 -7.33
N TYR A 84 -10.13 7.99 -6.41
CA TYR A 84 -10.12 6.54 -6.58
C TYR A 84 -11.37 5.81 -6.08
N SER A 85 -12.36 6.54 -5.55
CA SER A 85 -13.71 6.01 -5.28
C SER A 85 -14.62 6.03 -6.51
N SER A 86 -14.24 6.78 -7.56
CA SER A 86 -14.98 6.77 -8.83
C SER A 86 -14.98 5.39 -9.48
N LYS A 87 -16.15 4.99 -10.02
CA LYS A 87 -16.31 3.76 -10.82
C LYS A 87 -15.38 3.75 -12.04
N THR A 88 -15.08 4.91 -12.61
CA THR A 88 -14.17 5.03 -13.77
C THR A 88 -12.73 4.60 -13.47
N ARG A 89 -12.35 4.55 -12.18
CA ARG A 89 -11.03 4.08 -11.71
C ARG A 89 -11.12 2.77 -10.92
N GLY A 90 -12.20 2.02 -11.12
CA GLY A 90 -12.45 0.73 -10.48
C GLY A 90 -12.79 0.81 -8.99
N ALA A 91 -13.16 1.99 -8.48
CA ALA A 91 -13.55 2.22 -7.07
C ALA A 91 -12.57 1.61 -6.05
N VAL A 92 -11.27 1.62 -6.39
CA VAL A 92 -10.21 0.91 -5.66
C VAL A 92 -10.01 1.41 -4.22
N ALA A 93 -10.38 2.65 -3.94
CA ALA A 93 -10.31 3.22 -2.58
C ALA A 93 -11.37 2.64 -1.62
N LEU A 94 -12.42 2.00 -2.14
CA LEU A 94 -13.47 1.37 -1.33
C LEU A 94 -13.07 -0.01 -0.80
N TYR A 95 -12.03 -0.62 -1.37
CA TYR A 95 -11.55 -1.93 -0.93
C TYR A 95 -10.91 -1.83 0.45
N PRO A 96 -11.15 -2.79 1.35
CA PRO A 96 -10.49 -2.79 2.65
C PRO A 96 -8.98 -3.01 2.49
N PRO A 97 -8.13 -2.32 3.29
CA PRO A 97 -6.69 -2.57 3.30
C PRO A 97 -6.39 -4.01 3.73
N ALA A 98 -5.26 -4.55 3.24
CA ALA A 98 -4.86 -5.92 3.52
C ALA A 98 -4.48 -6.09 5.00
N LYS A 99 -5.32 -6.83 5.76
CA LYS A 99 -5.12 -7.06 7.20
C LYS A 99 -3.79 -7.73 7.54
N SER A 100 -3.26 -8.55 6.62
CA SER A 100 -1.97 -9.24 6.78
C SER A 100 -0.76 -8.32 6.85
N LEU A 101 -0.90 -7.08 6.36
CA LEU A 101 0.16 -6.07 6.33
C LEU A 101 -0.11 -4.90 7.28
N LEU A 102 -1.27 -4.87 7.94
CA LEU A 102 -1.51 -3.87 8.98
C LEU A 102 -0.73 -4.23 10.25
N PRO A 103 -0.22 -3.23 11.00
CA PRO A 103 0.30 -3.47 12.32
C PRO A 103 -0.81 -4.11 13.17
N CYS A 104 -0.46 -5.17 13.88
CA CYS A 104 -1.37 -5.80 14.83
C CYS A 104 -1.57 -4.81 15.99
N HIS A 105 -2.57 -3.94 15.92
CA HIS A 105 -3.08 -3.30 17.13
C HIS A 105 -3.71 -4.42 17.96
N ARG A 106 -2.92 -4.99 18.88
CA ARG A 106 -3.40 -5.82 19.97
C ARG A 106 -4.48 -5.00 20.68
N TRP A 107 -5.74 -5.33 20.42
CA TRP A 107 -6.87 -4.76 21.13
C TRP A 107 -6.62 -4.97 22.62
N ARG A 108 -6.41 -3.87 23.35
CA ARG A 108 -6.51 -3.84 24.80
C ARG A 108 -7.99 -4.11 25.10
N ILE A 109 -8.25 -5.27 25.71
CA ILE A 109 -9.39 -5.48 26.58
C ILE A 109 -9.08 -4.74 27.88
#